data_AF-A0A9Q0LAD8-F1
#
_entry.id   AF-A0A9Q0LAD8-F1
#
_cell.length_a   1.000
_cell.length_b   1.000
_cell.length_c   1.000
_cell.angle_alpha   90.00
_cell.angle_beta   90.00
_cell.angle_gamma   90.00
#
_symmetry.space_group_name_H-M   'P 1'
#
loop_
_entity.id
_entity.type
_entity.pdbx_description
1 polymer ?
#
loop_
_entity_poly.entity_id
_entity_poly.type
_entity_poly.pdbx_seq_one_letter_code
_entity_poly.pdbx_strand_id
1 'polypeptide(L)'
;MDNNNNNNQIEIENANQNENETKNLEKKVTKNLIKNYSNLLNGNSFKDFSIFVENKSNPFEIKVHKSILSSRSPFFNEFLRQESHSIFLKQFNKKEMESILSYIYYGNISFENQENLFKLLEISIYFKLKPSPQAKIFSFTYTYKKLSVIILKKLRKMINKSKYI
;
A
#
# COMPACT_ATOMS: atom_id res chain seq x y z
N MET A 1 -9.92 51.99 -22.91
CA MET A 1 -10.93 51.24 -22.14
C MET A 1 -10.26 49.97 -21.58
N ASP A 2 -9.10 50.10 -20.91
CA ASP A 2 -8.16 48.94 -20.82
C ASP A 2 -7.66 48.59 -19.40
N ASN A 3 -8.10 49.27 -18.34
CA ASN A 3 -7.58 49.03 -16.98
C ASN A 3 -8.20 47.83 -16.24
N ASN A 4 -9.33 47.28 -16.71
CA ASN A 4 -9.99 46.15 -16.03
C ASN A 4 -9.41 44.77 -16.39
N ASN A 5 -8.67 44.63 -17.50
CA ASN A 5 -8.09 43.34 -17.90
C ASN A 5 -6.78 43.03 -17.18
N ASN A 6 -5.97 44.04 -16.84
CA ASN A 6 -4.67 43.84 -16.20
C ASN A 6 -4.78 43.42 -14.73
N ASN A 7 -5.76 43.95 -13.98
CA ASN A 7 -5.92 43.59 -12.57
C ASN A 7 -6.37 42.12 -12.40
N ASN A 8 -7.23 41.62 -13.28
CA ASN A 8 -7.67 40.22 -13.27
C ASN A 8 -6.52 39.26 -13.62
N GLN A 9 -5.61 39.64 -14.52
CA GLN A 9 -4.44 38.81 -14.84
C GLN A 9 -3.45 38.70 -13.67
N ILE A 10 -3.20 39.81 -12.96
CA ILE A 10 -2.27 39.84 -11.82
C ILE A 10 -2.80 39.01 -10.64
N GLU A 11 -4.11 39.06 -10.35
CA GLU A 11 -4.72 38.23 -9.31
C GLU A 11 -4.65 36.73 -9.63
N ILE A 12 -4.83 36.35 -10.90
CA ILE A 12 -4.72 34.96 -11.35
C ILE A 12 -3.26 34.47 -11.27
N GLU A 13 -2.28 35.29 -11.65
CA GLU A 13 -0.86 34.92 -11.55
C GLU A 13 -0.40 34.74 -10.09
N ASN A 14 -0.83 35.62 -9.19
CA ASN A 14 -0.54 35.50 -7.75
C ASN A 14 -1.20 34.27 -7.14
N ALA A 15 -2.44 33.95 -7.52
CA ALA A 15 -3.12 32.73 -7.06
C ALA A 15 -2.40 31.46 -7.53
N ASN A 16 -1.94 31.43 -8.79
CA ASN A 16 -1.19 30.31 -9.36
C ASN A 16 0.19 30.13 -8.70
N GLN A 17 0.89 31.22 -8.37
CA GLN A 17 2.16 31.17 -7.65
C GLN A 17 1.97 30.62 -6.23
N ASN A 18 0.97 31.11 -5.49
CA ASN A 18 0.65 30.62 -4.15
C ASN A 18 0.26 29.13 -4.14
N GLU A 19 -0.50 28.67 -5.15
CA GLU A 19 -0.86 27.25 -5.28
C GLU A 19 0.37 26.37 -5.54
N ASN A 20 1.31 26.84 -6.37
CA ASN A 20 2.56 26.12 -6.67
C ASN A 20 3.49 26.04 -5.45
N GLU A 21 3.61 27.12 -4.68
CA GLU A 21 4.37 27.12 -3.43
C GLU A 21 3.78 26.15 -2.40
N THR A 22 2.44 26.14 -2.27
CA THR A 22 1.72 25.22 -1.39
C THR A 22 1.97 23.76 -1.79
N LYS A 23 1.83 23.42 -3.07
CA LYS A 23 2.12 22.06 -3.59
C LYS A 23 3.57 21.63 -3.35
N ASN A 24 4.52 22.55 -3.51
CA ASN A 24 5.94 22.28 -3.26
C ASN A 24 6.22 22.02 -1.77
N LEU A 25 5.59 22.79 -0.89
CA LEU A 25 5.69 22.60 0.56
C LEU A 25 5.09 21.25 0.98
N GLU A 26 3.89 20.92 0.51
CA GLU A 26 3.24 19.63 0.77
C GLU A 26 4.10 18.44 0.34
N LYS A 27 4.72 18.54 -0.85
CA LYS A 27 5.63 17.50 -1.36
C LYS A 27 6.86 17.35 -0.46
N LYS A 28 7.42 18.46 0.03
CA LYS A 28 8.57 18.46 0.95
C LYS A 28 8.21 17.85 2.30
N VAL A 29 7.06 18.25 2.88
CA VAL A 29 6.53 17.70 4.14
C VAL A 29 6.31 16.20 4.01
N THR A 30 5.64 15.76 2.95
CA THR A 30 5.37 14.36 2.67
C THR A 30 6.67 13.54 2.55
N LYS A 31 7.67 14.06 1.83
CA LYS A 31 8.98 13.41 1.69
C LYS A 31 9.68 13.24 3.05
N ASN A 32 9.63 14.25 3.90
CA ASN A 32 10.22 14.20 5.23
C ASN A 32 9.50 13.18 6.12
N LEU A 33 8.17 13.13 6.08
CA LEU A 33 7.39 12.13 6.82
C LEU A 33 7.74 10.71 6.38
N ILE A 34 7.78 10.44 5.07
CA ILE A 34 8.21 9.13 4.51
C ILE A 34 9.58 8.73 5.04
N LYS A 35 10.55 9.66 5.04
CA LYS A 35 11.89 9.41 5.56
C LYS A 35 11.87 9.09 7.06
N ASN A 36 11.12 9.86 7.85
CA ASN A 36 11.02 9.65 9.29
C ASN A 36 10.40 8.28 9.63
N TYR A 37 9.32 7.88 8.96
CA TYR A 37 8.72 6.57 9.15
C TYR A 37 9.62 5.43 8.67
N SER A 38 10.36 5.62 7.57
CA SER A 38 11.38 4.66 7.15
C SER A 38 12.47 4.48 8.21
N ASN A 39 12.95 5.57 8.82
CA ASN A 39 13.91 5.51 9.91
C ASN A 39 13.35 4.78 11.15
N LEU A 40 12.06 4.96 11.47
CA LEU A 40 11.41 4.23 12.57
C LEU A 40 11.35 2.73 12.29
N LEU A 41 10.98 2.31 11.07
CA LEU A 41 10.93 0.89 10.73
C LEU A 41 12.31 0.22 10.84
N ASN A 42 13.33 0.88 10.26
CA ASN A 42 14.69 0.34 10.15
C ASN A 42 15.53 0.53 11.43
N GLY A 43 15.18 1.49 12.29
CA GLY A 43 15.86 1.73 13.57
C GLY A 43 15.44 0.73 14.65
N ASN A 44 15.97 0.88 15.86
CA ASN A 44 15.64 0.02 17.02
C ASN A 44 14.85 0.73 18.13
N SER A 45 14.56 2.02 17.98
CA SER A 45 13.92 2.82 19.02
C SER A 45 12.43 2.51 19.14
N PHE A 46 11.90 2.46 20.37
CA PHE A 46 10.46 2.45 20.70
C PHE A 46 9.62 1.31 20.11
N LYS A 47 10.25 0.20 19.71
CA LYS A 47 9.55 -1.00 19.24
C LYS A 47 8.91 -1.74 20.42
N ASP A 48 7.61 -1.94 20.36
CA ASP A 48 6.77 -2.43 21.46
C ASP A 48 5.93 -3.67 21.09
N PHE A 49 6.15 -4.24 19.89
CA PHE A 49 5.48 -5.44 19.40
C PHE A 49 6.38 -6.28 18.51
N SER A 50 6.20 -7.60 18.57
CA SER A 50 6.97 -8.57 17.76
C SER A 50 6.07 -9.37 16.82
N ILE A 51 6.39 -9.35 15.53
CA ILE A 51 5.80 -10.24 14.52
C ILE A 51 6.75 -11.39 14.28
N PHE A 52 6.30 -12.61 14.50
CA PHE A 52 7.03 -13.82 14.17
C PHE A 52 6.48 -14.39 12.86
N VAL A 53 7.36 -14.64 11.89
CA VAL A 53 7.02 -15.24 10.59
C VAL A 53 7.80 -16.55 10.39
N GLU A 54 7.50 -17.26 9.30
CA GLU A 54 8.06 -18.59 9.01
C GLU A 54 7.59 -19.68 9.99
N ASN A 55 8.15 -20.89 9.91
CA ASN A 55 7.74 -22.01 10.75
C ASN A 55 8.19 -21.81 12.21
N LYS A 56 7.42 -22.32 13.17
CA LYS A 56 7.73 -22.31 14.61
C LYS A 56 9.10 -22.91 14.96
N SER A 57 9.62 -23.82 14.12
CA SER A 57 10.94 -24.42 14.33
C SER A 57 12.10 -23.45 14.08
N ASN A 58 11.90 -22.41 13.27
CA ASN A 58 12.89 -21.36 13.01
C ASN A 58 12.19 -20.03 12.72
N PRO A 59 11.59 -19.40 13.74
CA PRO A 59 10.78 -18.21 13.52
C PRO A 59 11.68 -16.99 13.32
N PHE A 60 11.36 -16.17 12.34
CA PHE A 60 12.02 -14.87 12.18
C PHE A 60 11.24 -13.79 12.92
N GLU A 61 11.89 -13.10 13.87
CA GLU A 61 11.29 -12.01 14.64
C GLU A 61 11.48 -10.66 13.94
N ILE A 62 10.39 -9.91 13.76
CA ILE A 62 10.39 -8.53 13.29
C ILE A 62 9.76 -7.64 14.36
N LYS A 63 10.58 -6.80 14.98
CA LYS A 63 10.13 -5.83 15.99
C LYS A 63 9.58 -4.55 15.33
N VAL A 64 8.42 -4.09 15.79
CA VAL A 64 7.62 -3.02 15.18
C VAL A 64 6.87 -2.18 16.23
N HIS A 65 6.14 -1.16 15.78
CA HIS A 65 5.36 -0.22 16.61
C HIS A 65 3.86 -0.50 16.54
N LYS A 66 3.21 -0.75 17.68
CA LYS A 66 1.75 -0.98 17.79
C LYS A 66 0.93 0.16 17.18
N SER A 67 1.31 1.40 17.49
CA SER A 67 0.60 2.62 17.06
C SER A 67 0.57 2.79 15.54
N ILE A 68 1.67 2.45 14.86
CA ILE A 68 1.76 2.53 13.40
C ILE A 68 0.93 1.39 12.78
N LEU A 69 1.02 0.17 13.31
CA LEU A 69 0.22 -0.94 12.81
C LEU A 69 -1.30 -0.68 12.93
N SER A 70 -1.76 -0.28 14.11
CA SER A 70 -3.18 -0.09 14.42
C SER A 70 -3.81 1.05 13.63
N SER A 71 -3.09 2.16 13.43
CA SER A 71 -3.59 3.28 12.61
C SER A 71 -3.71 2.94 11.12
N ARG A 72 -3.00 1.91 10.65
CA ARG A 72 -2.87 1.58 9.23
C ARG A 72 -3.59 0.31 8.81
N SER A 73 -3.96 -0.53 9.77
CA SER A 73 -4.59 -1.83 9.55
C SER A 73 -5.70 -2.06 10.58
N PRO A 74 -6.97 -2.15 10.14
CA PRO A 74 -8.06 -2.60 11.01
C PRO A 74 -7.80 -3.96 11.64
N PHE A 75 -7.14 -4.89 10.92
CA PHE A 75 -6.72 -6.18 11.47
C PHE A 75 -5.83 -6.00 12.70
N PHE A 76 -4.74 -5.22 12.60
CA PHE A 76 -3.87 -4.99 13.74
C PHE A 76 -4.54 -4.17 14.84
N ASN A 77 -5.41 -3.21 14.50
CA ASN A 77 -6.19 -2.47 15.50
C ASN A 77 -7.11 -3.38 16.33
N GLU A 78 -7.79 -4.34 15.68
CA GLU A 78 -8.63 -5.33 16.36
C GLU A 78 -7.78 -6.30 17.19
N PHE A 79 -6.68 -6.81 16.64
CA PHE A 79 -5.79 -7.75 17.32
C PHE A 79 -5.12 -7.14 18.55
N LEU A 80 -4.57 -5.92 18.43
CA LEU A 80 -3.80 -5.27 19.50
C LEU A 80 -4.65 -4.83 20.69
N ARG A 81 -5.98 -4.74 20.55
CA ARG A 81 -6.91 -4.51 21.66
C ARG A 81 -6.96 -5.68 22.66
N GLN A 82 -6.46 -6.84 22.27
CA GLN A 82 -6.34 -8.02 23.13
C GLN A 82 -5.07 -7.97 24.00
N GLU A 83 -4.41 -6.81 24.12
CA GLU A 83 -3.17 -6.58 24.88
C GLU A 83 -2.01 -7.53 24.53
N SER A 84 -2.03 -8.11 23.33
CA SER A 84 -0.98 -9.00 22.86
C SER A 84 0.32 -8.25 22.59
N HIS A 85 1.45 -8.84 22.99
CA HIS A 85 2.80 -8.32 22.74
C HIS A 85 3.44 -8.89 21.47
N SER A 86 2.86 -9.95 20.92
CA SER A 86 3.35 -10.55 19.69
C SER A 86 2.25 -11.25 18.88
N ILE A 87 2.57 -11.58 17.64
CA ILE A 87 1.73 -12.40 16.76
C ILE A 87 2.59 -13.38 15.97
N PHE A 88 2.07 -14.58 15.72
CA PHE A 88 2.72 -15.59 14.88
C PHE A 88 1.97 -15.76 13.55
N LEU A 89 2.64 -15.47 12.44
CA LEU A 89 2.09 -15.46 11.09
C LEU A 89 2.80 -16.46 10.18
N LYS A 90 2.53 -17.74 10.43
CA LYS A 90 3.19 -18.89 9.78
C LYS A 90 3.07 -18.94 8.26
N GLN A 91 2.06 -18.28 7.70
CA GLN A 91 1.76 -18.28 6.27
C GLN A 91 2.60 -17.29 5.45
N PHE A 92 3.36 -16.42 6.12
CA PHE A 92 4.20 -15.40 5.47
C PHE A 92 5.67 -15.68 5.75
N ASN A 93 6.53 -15.34 4.80
CA ASN A 93 7.98 -15.31 5.03
C ASN A 93 8.46 -13.91 5.40
N LYS A 94 9.73 -13.82 5.79
CA LYS A 94 10.39 -12.55 6.12
C LYS A 94 10.23 -11.47 5.05
N LYS A 95 10.61 -11.77 3.80
CA LYS A 95 10.61 -10.79 2.70
C LYS A 95 9.22 -10.19 2.45
N GLU A 96 8.20 -11.04 2.44
CA GLU A 96 6.81 -10.62 2.29
C GLU A 96 6.38 -9.68 3.40
N MET A 97 6.73 -10.02 4.65
CA MET A 97 6.37 -9.19 5.79
C MET A 97 7.14 -7.86 5.79
N GLU A 98 8.40 -7.84 5.38
CA GLU A 98 9.21 -6.61 5.22
C GLU A 98 8.61 -5.67 4.15
N SER A 99 8.19 -6.20 3.00
CA SER A 99 7.51 -5.42 1.96
C SER A 99 6.18 -4.84 2.44
N ILE A 100 5.41 -5.61 3.21
CA ILE A 100 4.14 -5.15 3.78
C ILE A 100 4.34 -4.10 4.87
N LEU A 101 5.34 -4.27 5.72
CA LEU A 101 5.69 -3.28 6.75
C LEU A 101 6.18 -1.98 6.12
N SER A 102 6.97 -2.05 5.05
CA SER A 102 7.36 -0.88 4.26
C SER A 102 6.13 -0.08 3.79
N TYR A 103 5.13 -0.80 3.29
CA TYR A 103 3.88 -0.21 2.85
C TYR A 103 3.06 0.38 4.02
N ILE A 104 3.01 -0.30 5.16
CA ILE A 104 2.33 0.18 6.36
C ILE A 104 2.95 1.50 6.85
N TYR A 105 4.28 1.57 6.93
CA TYR A 105 5.01 2.70 7.50
C TYR A 105 5.05 3.91 6.58
N TYR A 106 5.33 3.72 5.30
CA TYR A 106 5.59 4.84 4.39
C TYR A 106 4.96 4.68 3.00
N GLY A 107 4.01 3.76 2.84
CA GLY A 107 3.13 3.68 1.67
C GLY A 107 3.79 3.15 0.38
N ASN A 108 5.07 2.76 0.44
CA ASN A 108 5.76 2.18 -0.69
C ASN A 108 5.86 0.67 -0.54
N ILE A 109 5.62 -0.03 -1.63
CA ILE A 109 5.80 -1.47 -1.72
C ILE A 109 6.87 -1.77 -2.76
N SER A 110 7.90 -2.52 -2.36
CA SER A 110 8.92 -3.01 -3.27
C SER A 110 8.58 -4.45 -3.64
N PHE A 111 8.62 -4.75 -4.94
CA PHE A 111 8.43 -6.08 -5.48
C PHE A 111 9.39 -6.31 -6.64
N GLU A 112 9.90 -7.53 -6.77
CA GLU A 112 10.91 -7.89 -7.78
C GLU A 112 10.24 -8.33 -9.10
N ASN A 113 9.04 -8.89 -9.03
CA ASN A 113 8.32 -9.43 -10.19
C ASN A 113 6.78 -9.42 -9.98
N GLN A 114 6.02 -9.74 -11.03
CA GLN A 114 4.55 -9.72 -10.99
C GLN A 114 3.96 -10.73 -9.99
N GLU A 115 4.58 -11.90 -9.83
CA GLU A 115 4.09 -12.94 -8.92
C GLU A 115 4.21 -12.49 -7.46
N ASN A 116 5.37 -11.93 -7.09
CA ASN A 116 5.61 -11.32 -5.79
C ASN A 116 4.60 -10.20 -5.51
N LEU A 117 4.29 -9.37 -6.51
CA LEU A 117 3.27 -8.34 -6.37
C LEU A 117 1.86 -8.92 -6.09
N PHE A 118 1.43 -9.97 -6.81
CA PHE A 118 0.12 -10.58 -6.55
C PHE A 118 0.03 -11.12 -5.12
N LYS A 119 1.10 -11.78 -4.66
CA LYS A 119 1.17 -12.27 -3.29
C LYS A 119 1.08 -11.13 -2.26
N LEU A 120 1.78 -10.02 -2.50
CA LEU A 120 1.70 -8.84 -1.65
C LEU A 120 0.31 -8.20 -1.64
N LEU A 121 -0.42 -8.24 -2.76
CA LEU A 121 -1.82 -7.79 -2.80
C LEU A 121 -2.72 -8.70 -1.95
N GLU A 122 -2.57 -10.02 -2.02
CA GLU A 122 -3.29 -10.95 -1.16
C GLU A 122 -3.03 -10.68 0.32
N ILE A 123 -1.76 -10.45 0.68
CA ILE A 123 -1.38 -10.11 2.06
C ILE A 123 -1.98 -8.76 2.50
N SER A 124 -2.04 -7.78 1.59
CA SER A 124 -2.65 -6.47 1.90
C SER A 124 -4.15 -6.58 2.21
N ILE A 125 -4.85 -7.49 1.52
CA ILE A 125 -6.26 -7.79 1.78
C ILE A 125 -6.41 -8.49 3.13
N TYR A 126 -5.54 -9.47 3.42
CA TYR A 126 -5.52 -10.18 4.70
C TYR A 126 -5.41 -9.21 5.88
N PHE A 127 -4.50 -8.24 5.81
CA PHE A 127 -4.32 -7.21 6.84
C PHE A 127 -5.31 -6.03 6.72
N LYS A 128 -6.31 -6.11 5.85
CA LYS A 128 -7.32 -5.06 5.63
C LYS A 128 -6.70 -3.68 5.34
N LEU A 129 -5.55 -3.63 4.65
CA LEU A 129 -4.83 -2.38 4.43
C LEU A 129 -5.60 -1.47 3.49
N LYS A 130 -5.67 -0.17 3.82
CA LYS A 130 -6.24 0.83 2.89
C LYS A 130 -5.41 0.82 1.59
N PRO A 131 -6.04 0.73 0.40
CA PRO A 131 -5.32 0.71 -0.86
C PRO A 131 -4.68 2.07 -1.14
N SER A 132 -3.39 2.08 -1.45
CA SER A 132 -2.68 3.25 -1.95
C SER A 132 -3.13 3.55 -3.37
N PRO A 133 -2.90 4.76 -3.90
CA PRO A 133 -3.11 5.05 -5.31
C PRO A 133 -2.40 4.04 -6.24
N GLN A 134 -1.21 3.54 -5.88
CA GLN A 134 -0.51 2.50 -6.65
C GLN A 134 -1.25 1.15 -6.62
N ALA A 135 -1.81 0.77 -5.46
CA ALA A 135 -2.63 -0.44 -5.31
C ALA A 135 -4.00 -0.30 -6.00
N LYS A 136 -4.57 0.91 -6.10
CA LYS A 136 -5.81 1.17 -6.85
C LYS A 136 -5.64 0.90 -8.34
N ILE A 137 -4.55 1.41 -8.95
CA ILE A 137 -4.19 1.14 -10.35
C ILE A 137 -4.07 -0.38 -10.57
N PHE A 138 -3.46 -1.11 -9.63
CA PHE A 138 -3.28 -2.55 -9.75
C PHE A 138 -4.55 -3.38 -9.49
N SER A 139 -5.42 -2.94 -8.57
CA SER A 139 -6.74 -3.56 -8.36
C SER A 139 -7.61 -3.45 -9.61
N PHE A 140 -7.49 -2.34 -10.35
CA PHE A 140 -8.16 -2.14 -11.63
C PHE A 140 -7.60 -3.07 -12.71
N THR A 141 -6.27 -3.16 -12.86
CA THR A 141 -5.64 -4.09 -13.83
C THR A 141 -5.87 -5.56 -13.48
N TYR A 142 -5.86 -5.94 -12.20
CA TYR A 142 -6.15 -7.29 -11.73
C TYR A 142 -7.60 -7.70 -11.97
N THR A 143 -8.55 -6.81 -11.66
CA THR A 143 -9.97 -7.04 -11.96
C THR A 143 -10.16 -7.25 -13.46
N TYR A 144 -9.53 -6.42 -14.30
CA TYR A 144 -9.54 -6.59 -15.75
C TYR A 144 -8.90 -7.90 -16.23
N LYS A 145 -7.73 -8.29 -15.69
CA LYS A 145 -7.03 -9.52 -16.06
C LYS A 145 -7.79 -10.78 -15.63
N LYS A 146 -8.45 -10.76 -14.46
CA LYS A 146 -9.30 -11.85 -13.98
C LYS A 146 -10.57 -11.97 -14.84
N LEU A 147 -11.21 -10.85 -15.16
CA LEU A 147 -12.37 -10.80 -16.06
C LEU A 147 -12.01 -11.32 -17.45
N SER A 148 -10.87 -10.92 -18.02
CA SER A 148 -10.45 -11.37 -19.36
C SER A 148 -10.23 -12.88 -19.42
N VAL A 149 -9.61 -13.49 -18.39
CA VAL A 149 -9.44 -14.95 -18.30
C VAL A 149 -10.78 -15.67 -18.21
N ILE A 150 -11.74 -15.15 -17.44
CA ILE A 150 -13.09 -15.75 -17.32
C ILE A 150 -13.83 -15.68 -18.66
N ILE A 151 -13.76 -14.54 -19.35
CA ILE A 151 -14.37 -14.35 -20.68
C ILE A 151 -13.75 -15.29 -21.70
N LEU A 152 -12.42 -15.43 -21.74
CA LEU A 152 -11.72 -16.36 -22.64
C LEU A 152 -12.11 -17.82 -22.40
N LYS A 153 -12.26 -18.22 -21.13
CA LYS A 153 -12.75 -19.57 -20.78
C LYS A 153 -14.18 -19.80 -21.26
N LYS A 154 -15.08 -18.81 -21.12
CA LYS A 154 -16.45 -18.89 -21.65
C LYS A 154 -16.47 -18.98 -23.17
N LEU A 155 -15.70 -18.15 -23.87
CA LEU A 155 -15.60 -18.16 -25.34
C LEU A 155 -15.06 -19.49 -25.88
N ARG A 156 -14.00 -20.05 -25.27
CA ARG A 156 -13.50 -21.39 -25.63
C ARG A 156 -14.57 -22.47 -25.48
N LYS A 157 -15.35 -22.41 -24.39
CA LYS A 157 -16.45 -23.37 -24.16
C LYS A 157 -17.54 -23.25 -25.23
N MET A 158 -17.86 -22.02 -25.65
CA MET A 158 -18.84 -21.77 -26.72
C MET A 158 -18.34 -22.27 -28.09
N ILE A 159 -17.09 -21.97 -28.45
CA ILE A 159 -16.48 -22.43 -29.71
C ILE A 159 -16.42 -23.97 -29.77
N ASN A 160 -16.03 -24.62 -28.68
CA ASN A 160 -15.97 -26.07 -28.63
C ASN A 160 -17.36 -26.71 -28.71
N LYS A 161 -18.40 -26.06 -28.19
CA LYS A 161 -19.80 -26.55 -28.30
C LYS A 161 -20.37 -26.37 -29.71
N SER A 162 -19.90 -25.37 -30.47
CA SER A 162 -20.28 -25.11 -31.86
C SER A 162 -19.63 -26.05 -32.88
N LYS A 163 -18.63 -26.85 -32.50
CA LYS A 163 -17.97 -27.83 -33.38
C LYS A 163 -18.64 -29.22 -33.40
N TYR A 164 -19.72 -29.41 -32.64
CA TYR A 164 -20.48 -30.66 -32.55
C TYR A 164 -21.94 -30.49 -32.99
N ILE A 165 -22.22 -29.45 -33.77
CA ILE A 165 -23.45 -29.24 -34.55
C ILE A 165 -23.00 -29.24 -36.01
#